data_AF-X0TN85-F1
#
_entry.id   AF-X0TN85-F1
#
_cell.length_a   1.000
_cell.length_b   1.000
_cell.length_c   1.000
_cell.angle_alpha   90.00
_cell.angle_beta   90.00
_cell.angle_gamma   90.00
#
_symmetry.space_group_name_H-M   'P 1'
#
loop_
_entity.id
_entity.type
_entity.pdbx_description
1 polymer ?
#
loop_
_entity_poly.entity_id
_entity_poly.type
_entity_poly.pdbx_seq_one_letter_code
_entity_poly.pdbx_strand_id
1 'polypeptide(L)'
;MVRQLYLEIPPPSLEDNATDLDRLRRALEREHGIDNLSIELPLMRNLAATLRQSDWKVTATVALKDMESARLIDLRPGRSRGPLFAVAVDIGTTNVVIDLVNLRSGRAIDRVSSRNKQIARGEDVISRIIYTERNKKGLEEMQGLIIETIDELLDELAQKHRLATTDIEEMVAAGNTTMLHLFLGLPPKHIREEPYIPTASHFPMVTAGELGLAINPHASVYCMPAVAAYVGGDITAGVLSSCLYNADKLTLFLDVGTNGEIVLGNADWLIACAC
;
A
#
# COMPACT_ATOMS: atom_id res chain seq x y z
N MET A 1 -2.30 -8.43 3.66
CA MET A 1 -1.34 -9.53 3.87
C MET A 1 -1.26 -10.39 2.63
N VAL A 2 -0.15 -10.26 1.90
CA VAL A 2 0.11 -11.00 0.67
C VAL A 2 0.75 -12.38 0.94
N ARG A 3 0.41 -13.38 0.13
CA ARG A 3 0.99 -14.74 0.19
C ARG A 3 1.36 -15.26 -1.20
N GLN A 4 2.38 -16.12 -1.26
CA GLN A 4 2.73 -16.88 -2.47
C GLN A 4 2.38 -18.35 -2.27
N LEU A 5 1.52 -18.88 -3.13
CA LEU A 5 0.93 -20.20 -3.06
C LEU A 5 1.34 -21.01 -4.29
N TYR A 6 2.09 -22.10 -4.08
CA TYR A 6 2.47 -22.99 -5.17
C TYR A 6 1.34 -23.99 -5.42
N LEU A 7 0.97 -24.18 -6.68
CA LEU A 7 -0.15 -25.00 -7.10
C LEU A 7 0.28 -25.94 -8.22
N GLU A 8 -0.24 -27.17 -8.16
CA GLU A 8 -0.19 -28.14 -9.26
C GLU A 8 -1.60 -28.36 -9.80
N ILE A 9 -1.87 -27.78 -10.96
CA ILE A 9 -3.20 -27.73 -11.54
C ILE A 9 -3.35 -28.89 -12.53
N PRO A 10 -4.42 -29.70 -12.47
CA PRO A 10 -4.64 -30.75 -13.46
C PRO A 10 -4.82 -30.17 -14.88
N PRO A 11 -4.08 -30.68 -15.89
CA PRO A 11 -4.24 -30.24 -17.27
C PRO A 11 -5.64 -30.59 -17.81
N PRO A 12 -6.15 -29.87 -18.82
CA PRO A 12 -7.46 -30.12 -19.40
C PRO A 12 -7.51 -31.46 -20.12
N SER A 13 -8.68 -32.08 -20.08
CA SER A 13 -8.97 -33.34 -20.76
C SER A 13 -10.39 -33.30 -21.37
N LEU A 14 -10.78 -34.34 -22.09
CA LEU A 14 -12.17 -34.47 -22.56
C LEU A 14 -13.16 -34.70 -21.41
N GLU A 15 -12.70 -35.28 -20.30
CA GLU A 15 -13.51 -35.56 -19.11
C GLU A 15 -13.61 -34.35 -18.18
N ASP A 16 -12.61 -33.47 -18.20
CA ASP A 16 -12.62 -32.20 -17.48
C ASP A 16 -12.28 -31.07 -18.46
N ASN A 17 -13.34 -30.41 -18.96
CA ASN A 17 -13.28 -29.29 -19.90
C ASN A 17 -13.46 -27.92 -19.23
N ALA A 18 -13.25 -27.82 -17.91
CA ALA A 18 -13.36 -26.57 -17.16
C ALA A 18 -12.38 -25.50 -17.69
N THR A 19 -12.77 -24.23 -17.51
CA THR A 19 -11.97 -23.08 -17.94
C THR A 19 -10.67 -22.98 -17.12
N ASP A 20 -9.68 -22.29 -17.69
CA ASP A 20 -8.40 -22.04 -17.01
C ASP A 20 -8.58 -21.30 -15.66
N LEU A 21 -9.55 -20.38 -15.58
CA LEU A 21 -9.87 -19.67 -14.34
C LEU A 21 -10.53 -20.57 -13.31
N ASP A 22 -11.47 -21.42 -13.73
CA ASP A 22 -12.13 -22.37 -12.81
C ASP A 22 -11.13 -23.41 -12.28
N ARG A 23 -10.18 -23.85 -13.12
CA ARG A 23 -9.08 -24.73 -12.69
C ARG A 23 -8.22 -24.08 -11.62
N LEU A 24 -7.82 -22.82 -11.82
CA LEU A 24 -7.05 -22.07 -10.83
C LEU A 24 -7.82 -21.90 -9.52
N ARG A 25 -9.10 -21.54 -9.60
CA ARG A 25 -10.00 -21.41 -8.43
C ARG A 25 -10.12 -22.71 -7.65
N ARG A 26 -10.47 -23.82 -8.33
CA ARG A 26 -10.59 -25.15 -7.71
C ARG A 26 -9.28 -25.58 -7.04
N ALA A 27 -8.13 -25.29 -7.63
CA ALA A 27 -6.84 -25.62 -7.04
C ALA A 27 -6.58 -24.81 -5.75
N LEU A 28 -6.86 -23.50 -5.77
CA LEU A 28 -6.74 -22.63 -4.60
C LEU A 28 -7.72 -22.99 -3.47
N GLU A 29 -8.97 -23.29 -3.79
CA GLU A 29 -9.99 -23.79 -2.87
C GLU A 29 -9.51 -25.09 -2.22
N ARG A 30 -9.17 -26.11 -3.03
CA ARG A 30 -8.77 -27.43 -2.54
C ARG A 30 -7.52 -27.42 -1.65
N GLU A 31 -6.50 -26.64 -2.02
CA GLU A 31 -5.19 -26.68 -1.36
C GLU A 31 -5.04 -25.63 -0.26
N HIS A 32 -5.80 -24.54 -0.33
CA HIS A 32 -5.63 -23.38 0.55
C HIS A 32 -6.93 -22.79 1.12
N GLY A 33 -8.11 -23.34 0.80
CA GLY A 33 -9.41 -22.86 1.31
C GLY A 33 -9.81 -21.48 0.78
N ILE A 34 -9.31 -21.08 -0.39
CA ILE A 34 -9.65 -19.81 -1.02
C ILE A 34 -10.74 -20.05 -2.06
N ASP A 35 -11.98 -19.82 -1.66
CA ASP A 35 -13.18 -20.12 -2.46
C ASP A 35 -13.53 -18.94 -3.38
N ASN A 36 -13.19 -17.72 -2.97
CA ASN A 36 -13.54 -16.50 -3.67
C ASN A 36 -12.30 -15.75 -4.18
N LEU A 37 -11.84 -16.12 -5.38
CA LEU A 37 -10.75 -15.43 -6.07
C LEU A 37 -11.28 -14.35 -7.03
N SER A 38 -10.88 -13.11 -6.74
CA SER A 38 -10.96 -11.98 -7.67
C SER A 38 -9.67 -11.85 -8.48
N ILE A 39 -9.81 -11.54 -9.77
CA ILE A 39 -8.69 -11.38 -10.71
C ILE A 39 -9.00 -10.20 -11.63
N GLU A 40 -7.99 -9.36 -11.86
CA GLU A 40 -8.12 -8.22 -12.77
C GLU A 40 -7.85 -8.62 -14.22
N LEU A 41 -8.46 -7.89 -15.16
CA LEU A 41 -8.37 -8.20 -16.59
C LEU A 41 -6.93 -8.33 -17.12
N PRO A 42 -5.94 -7.51 -16.73
CA PRO A 42 -4.57 -7.65 -17.23
C PRO A 42 -3.93 -9.01 -16.89
N LEU A 43 -4.16 -9.54 -15.67
CA LEU A 43 -3.69 -10.87 -15.28
C LEU A 43 -4.46 -11.97 -16.04
N MET A 44 -5.77 -11.81 -16.18
CA MET A 44 -6.63 -12.76 -16.88
C MET A 44 -6.22 -12.94 -18.35
N ARG A 45 -5.73 -11.87 -19.01
CA ARG A 45 -5.23 -11.93 -20.40
C ARG A 45 -4.04 -12.88 -20.57
N ASN A 46 -3.22 -13.06 -19.54
CA ASN A 46 -2.02 -13.90 -19.59
C ASN A 46 -2.23 -15.29 -18.97
N LEU A 47 -3.30 -15.48 -18.18
CA LEU A 47 -3.59 -16.69 -17.42
C LEU A 47 -3.39 -17.98 -18.23
N ALA A 48 -4.07 -18.09 -19.37
CA ALA A 48 -4.05 -19.28 -20.21
C ALA A 48 -2.64 -19.65 -20.72
N ALA A 49 -1.86 -18.64 -21.09
CA ALA A 49 -0.50 -18.82 -21.58
C ALA A 49 0.44 -19.25 -20.44
N THR A 50 0.36 -18.57 -19.29
CA THR A 50 1.18 -18.88 -18.10
C THR A 50 0.98 -20.31 -17.64
N LEU A 51 -0.28 -20.77 -17.51
CA LEU A 51 -0.58 -22.14 -17.07
C LEU A 51 0.06 -23.19 -18.00
N ARG A 52 -0.10 -23.04 -19.31
CA ARG A 52 0.42 -24.00 -20.31
C ARG A 52 1.94 -23.99 -20.40
N GLN A 53 2.58 -22.81 -20.38
CA GLN A 53 4.04 -22.69 -20.44
C GLN A 53 4.73 -23.28 -19.20
N SER A 54 4.00 -23.36 -18.10
CA SER A 54 4.51 -23.84 -16.81
C SER A 54 4.27 -25.33 -16.54
N ASP A 55 3.77 -26.08 -17.52
CA ASP A 55 3.30 -27.46 -17.33
C ASP A 55 2.31 -27.56 -16.15
N TRP A 56 1.42 -26.56 -16.07
CA TRP A 56 0.39 -26.42 -15.05
C TRP A 56 0.89 -26.35 -13.60
N LYS A 57 2.17 -26.03 -13.41
CA LYS A 57 2.79 -25.79 -12.11
C LYS A 57 3.06 -24.30 -11.97
N VAL A 58 2.36 -23.63 -11.07
CA VAL A 58 2.44 -22.17 -10.94
C VAL A 58 2.59 -21.74 -9.50
N THR A 59 3.04 -20.50 -9.30
CA THR A 59 2.96 -19.81 -8.02
C THR A 59 2.05 -18.60 -8.14
N ALA A 60 0.93 -18.63 -7.42
CA ALA A 60 -0.02 -17.53 -7.31
C ALA A 60 0.39 -16.62 -6.15
N THR A 61 0.64 -15.34 -6.44
CA THR A 61 0.73 -14.29 -5.42
C THR A 61 -0.67 -13.74 -5.18
N VAL A 62 -1.17 -13.81 -3.95
CA VAL A 62 -2.54 -13.38 -3.59
C VAL A 62 -2.53 -12.41 -2.41
N ALA A 63 -3.36 -11.37 -2.48
CA ALA A 63 -3.75 -10.56 -1.32
C ALA A 63 -5.00 -11.17 -0.69
N LEU A 64 -4.89 -11.61 0.57
CA LEU A 64 -6.04 -12.08 1.33
C LEU A 64 -6.89 -10.90 1.79
N LYS A 65 -8.21 -10.99 1.57
CA LYS A 65 -9.20 -10.05 2.11
C LYS A 65 -9.75 -10.55 3.43
N ASP A 66 -10.03 -11.84 3.50
CA ASP A 66 -10.46 -12.58 4.68
C ASP A 66 -9.91 -14.02 4.59
N MET A 67 -10.50 -14.95 5.33
CA MET A 67 -10.04 -16.35 5.37
C MET A 67 -10.33 -17.13 4.08
N GLU A 68 -11.32 -16.71 3.28
CA GLU A 68 -11.84 -17.45 2.12
C GLU A 68 -11.74 -16.64 0.81
N SER A 69 -11.57 -15.32 0.91
CA SER A 69 -11.54 -14.41 -0.23
C SER A 69 -10.15 -13.82 -0.47
N ALA A 70 -9.74 -13.82 -1.74
CA ALA A 70 -8.45 -13.27 -2.14
C ALA A 70 -8.52 -12.51 -3.48
N ARG A 71 -7.53 -11.66 -3.71
CA ARG A 71 -7.26 -11.03 -5.01
C ARG A 71 -5.94 -11.57 -5.56
N LEU A 72 -5.95 -12.05 -6.80
CA LEU A 72 -4.72 -12.43 -7.50
C LEU A 72 -3.92 -11.16 -7.83
N ILE A 73 -2.67 -11.14 -7.40
CA ILE A 73 -1.71 -10.05 -7.67
C ILE A 73 -0.77 -10.45 -8.81
N ASP A 74 -0.31 -11.70 -8.80
CA ASP A 74 0.61 -12.21 -9.80
C ASP A 74 0.48 -13.73 -9.96
N LEU A 75 0.86 -14.24 -11.13
CA LEU A 75 0.90 -15.67 -11.43
C LEU A 75 2.19 -16.00 -12.18
N ARG A 76 3.14 -16.63 -11.49
CA ARG A 76 4.46 -16.96 -12.03
C ARG A 76 4.54 -18.45 -12.41
N PRO A 77 5.19 -18.80 -13.54
CA PRO A 77 5.49 -20.19 -13.88
C PRO A 77 6.36 -20.88 -12.83
N GLY A 78 6.08 -22.15 -12.59
CA GLY A 78 6.82 -23.02 -11.68
C GLY A 78 6.70 -22.63 -10.21
N ARG A 79 7.59 -23.20 -9.40
CA ARG A 79 7.69 -22.89 -7.98
C ARG A 79 8.59 -21.68 -7.76
N SER A 80 7.99 -20.53 -7.47
CA SER A 80 8.73 -19.36 -7.03
C SER A 80 9.18 -19.55 -5.58
N ARG A 81 10.50 -19.61 -5.40
CA ARG A 81 11.16 -19.38 -4.10
C ARG A 81 11.75 -17.97 -4.04
N GLY A 82 11.39 -17.12 -5.01
CA GLY A 82 11.85 -15.75 -5.08
C GLY A 82 11.44 -14.96 -3.86
N PRO A 83 12.10 -13.81 -3.64
CA PRO A 83 11.73 -12.93 -2.56
C PRO A 83 10.29 -12.43 -2.74
N LEU A 84 9.62 -12.25 -1.62
CA LEU A 84 8.31 -11.61 -1.54
C LEU A 84 8.53 -10.35 -0.70
N PHE A 85 8.55 -9.20 -1.36
CA PHE A 85 8.85 -7.93 -0.72
C PHE A 85 7.61 -7.06 -0.57
N ALA A 86 7.65 -6.23 0.45
CA ALA A 86 6.75 -5.12 0.66
C ALA A 86 7.54 -3.87 1.02
N VAL A 87 6.89 -2.73 0.95
CA VAL A 87 7.46 -1.47 1.43
C VAL A 87 6.53 -0.79 2.42
N ALA A 88 7.10 -0.23 3.49
CA ALA A 88 6.41 0.70 4.37
C ALA A 88 6.92 2.11 4.05
N VAL A 89 6.00 3.02 3.74
CA VAL A 89 6.30 4.37 3.29
C VAL A 89 5.74 5.36 4.30
N ASP A 90 6.61 6.18 4.87
CA ASP A 90 6.22 7.33 5.69
C ASP A 90 6.31 8.59 4.83
N ILE A 91 5.15 9.15 4.49
CA ILE A 91 4.99 10.34 3.65
C ILE A 91 4.93 11.56 4.58
N GLY A 92 6.10 12.00 5.01
CA GLY A 92 6.25 13.26 5.73
C GLY A 92 6.12 14.48 4.82
N THR A 93 5.80 15.62 5.44
CA THR A 93 5.73 16.89 4.71
C THR A 93 7.11 17.28 4.18
N THR A 94 8.17 17.10 4.97
CA THR A 94 9.54 17.45 4.57
C THR A 94 10.31 16.29 3.95
N ASN A 95 10.19 15.08 4.50
CA ASN A 95 10.93 13.89 4.06
C ASN A 95 9.97 12.74 3.78
N VAL A 96 10.33 11.89 2.83
CA VAL A 96 9.69 10.61 2.57
C VAL A 96 10.69 9.52 2.94
N VAL A 97 10.24 8.53 3.70
CA VAL A 97 11.06 7.39 4.15
C VAL A 97 10.44 6.10 3.64
N ILE A 98 11.25 5.18 3.13
CA ILE A 98 10.81 3.85 2.72
C ILE A 98 11.64 2.79 3.44
N ASP A 99 10.94 1.86 4.11
CA ASP A 99 11.50 0.62 4.62
C ASP A 99 11.16 -0.54 3.67
N LEU A 100 12.18 -1.24 3.19
CA LEU A 100 12.02 -2.50 2.44
C LEU A 100 11.83 -3.65 3.43
N VAL A 101 10.76 -4.44 3.25
CA VAL A 101 10.38 -5.52 4.16
C VAL A 101 10.32 -6.85 3.42
N ASN A 102 10.92 -7.89 4.00
CA ASN A 102 10.73 -9.26 3.52
C ASN A 102 9.46 -9.85 4.16
N LEU A 103 8.41 -10.08 3.38
CA LEU A 103 7.13 -10.59 3.89
C LEU A 103 7.19 -12.04 4.37
N ARG A 104 8.20 -12.82 3.97
CA ARG A 104 8.35 -14.21 4.45
C ARG A 104 8.92 -14.26 5.86
N SER A 105 9.87 -13.37 6.17
CA SER A 105 10.51 -13.31 7.48
C SER A 105 9.92 -12.25 8.41
N GLY A 106 9.15 -11.30 7.87
CA GLY A 106 8.63 -10.14 8.60
C GLY A 106 9.70 -9.12 8.97
N ARG A 107 10.91 -9.22 8.40
CA ARG A 107 12.04 -8.35 8.78
C ARG A 107 12.18 -7.17 7.81
N ALA A 108 12.39 -5.98 8.37
CA ALA A 108 12.93 -4.85 7.63
C ALA A 108 14.36 -5.18 7.17
N ILE A 109 14.64 -4.94 5.89
CA ILE A 109 15.89 -5.26 5.21
C ILE A 109 16.78 -4.03 5.15
N ASP A 110 16.19 -2.89 4.78
CA ASP A 110 16.90 -1.65 4.51
C ASP A 110 15.95 -0.47 4.55
N ARG A 111 16.52 0.73 4.68
CA ARG A 111 15.80 1.99 4.75
C ARG A 111 16.48 3.04 3.88
N VAL A 112 15.68 3.77 3.11
CA VAL A 112 16.10 4.93 2.32
C VAL A 112 15.18 6.11 2.62
N SER A 113 15.67 7.32 2.40
CA SER A 113 14.88 8.53 2.61
C SER A 113 15.35 9.66 1.71
N SER A 114 14.41 10.48 1.26
CA SER A 114 14.70 11.69 0.48
C SER A 114 13.77 12.82 0.90
N ARG A 115 14.12 14.05 0.48
CA ARG A 115 13.27 15.22 0.69
C ARG A 115 12.02 15.10 -0.19
N ASN A 116 10.86 15.40 0.36
CA ASN A 116 9.60 15.40 -0.38
C ASN A 116 9.62 16.50 -1.45
N LYS A 117 9.59 16.13 -2.74
CA LYS A 117 9.67 17.08 -3.87
C LYS A 117 8.51 18.07 -3.92
N GLN A 118 7.38 17.77 -3.28
CA GLN A 118 6.26 18.70 -3.10
C GLN A 118 6.68 20.02 -2.42
N ILE A 119 7.81 20.04 -1.72
CA ILE A 119 8.35 21.27 -1.13
C ILE A 119 8.60 22.38 -2.16
N ALA A 120 8.85 22.02 -3.42
CA ALA A 120 9.03 22.98 -4.50
C ALA A 120 7.75 23.77 -4.83
N ARG A 121 6.59 23.37 -4.28
CA ARG A 121 5.27 23.98 -4.48
C ARG A 121 4.60 24.48 -3.20
N GLY A 122 5.13 24.11 -2.04
CA GLY A 122 4.66 24.58 -0.74
C GLY A 122 5.49 23.98 0.40
N GLU A 123 5.93 24.84 1.32
CA GLU A 123 6.78 24.44 2.44
C GLU A 123 6.02 23.67 3.53
N ASP A 124 4.71 23.92 3.66
CA ASP A 124 3.82 23.32 4.65
C ASP A 124 2.55 22.72 4.01
N VAL A 125 1.71 22.07 4.82
CA VAL A 125 0.47 21.45 4.34
C VAL A 125 -0.53 22.45 3.75
N ILE A 126 -0.64 23.66 4.31
CA ILE A 126 -1.64 24.67 3.90
C ILE A 126 -1.28 25.28 2.55
N SER A 127 -0.02 25.67 2.37
CA SER A 127 0.52 26.21 1.12
C SER A 127 0.39 25.20 -0.03
N ARG A 128 0.58 23.91 0.25
CA ARG A 128 0.35 22.82 -0.71
C ARG A 128 -1.13 22.70 -1.10
N ILE A 129 -2.05 22.75 -0.14
CA ILE A 129 -3.49 22.75 -0.45
C ILE A 129 -3.84 23.95 -1.34
N ILE A 130 -3.39 25.15 -0.97
CA ILE A 130 -3.59 26.37 -1.77
C ILE A 130 -3.01 26.22 -3.17
N TYR A 131 -1.85 25.57 -3.32
CA TYR A 131 -1.24 25.32 -4.62
C TYR A 131 -2.14 24.47 -5.52
N THR A 132 -2.76 23.42 -4.98
CA THR A 132 -3.69 22.58 -5.75
C THR A 132 -4.91 23.34 -6.26
N GLU A 133 -5.36 24.36 -5.53
CA GLU A 133 -6.52 25.17 -5.90
C GLU A 133 -6.19 26.26 -6.92
N ARG A 134 -5.01 26.90 -6.77
CA ARG A 134 -4.65 28.09 -7.57
C ARG A 134 -4.09 27.74 -8.94
N ASN A 135 -3.58 26.53 -9.11
CA ASN A 135 -2.89 26.13 -10.33
C ASN A 135 -3.72 25.12 -11.11
N LYS A 136 -3.78 25.33 -12.43
CA LYS A 136 -4.40 24.37 -13.34
C LYS A 136 -3.60 23.06 -13.25
N LYS A 137 -4.28 21.95 -12.97
CA LYS A 137 -3.68 20.64 -12.70
C LYS A 137 -2.78 20.59 -11.47
N GLY A 138 -2.98 21.50 -10.51
CA GLY A 138 -2.13 21.57 -9.31
C GLY A 138 -2.22 20.30 -8.45
N LEU A 139 -3.37 19.63 -8.42
CA LEU A 139 -3.53 18.36 -7.71
C LEU A 139 -2.72 17.25 -8.37
N GLU A 140 -2.84 17.10 -9.69
CA GLU A 140 -2.10 16.09 -10.46
C GLU A 140 -0.59 16.32 -10.41
N GLU A 141 -0.13 17.57 -10.42
CA GLU A 141 1.28 17.90 -10.23
C GLU A 141 1.77 17.51 -8.82
N MET A 142 1.00 17.85 -7.79
CA MET A 142 1.37 17.50 -6.41
C MET A 142 1.38 15.99 -6.18
N GLN A 143 0.44 15.26 -6.77
CA GLN A 143 0.41 13.79 -6.76
C GLN A 143 1.61 13.23 -7.51
N GLY A 144 1.91 13.73 -8.71
CA GLY A 144 3.07 13.33 -9.49
C GLY A 144 4.39 13.52 -8.74
N LEU A 145 4.58 14.65 -8.03
CA LEU A 145 5.80 14.91 -7.27
C LEU A 145 6.03 13.93 -6.11
N ILE A 146 4.96 13.49 -5.43
CA ILE A 146 5.11 12.50 -4.36
C ILE A 146 5.35 11.10 -4.93
N ILE A 147 4.67 10.72 -6.02
CA ILE A 147 4.93 9.45 -6.73
C ILE A 147 6.38 9.42 -7.22
N GLU A 148 6.87 10.49 -7.84
CA GLU A 148 8.25 10.61 -8.31
C GLU A 148 9.26 10.47 -7.15
N THR A 149 8.97 11.04 -5.98
CA THR A 149 9.83 10.90 -4.80
C THR A 149 9.89 9.43 -4.32
N ILE A 150 8.73 8.76 -4.31
CA ILE A 150 8.62 7.36 -3.88
C ILE A 150 9.33 6.45 -4.88
N ASP A 151 9.10 6.62 -6.19
CA ASP A 151 9.69 5.79 -7.23
C ASP A 151 11.22 5.91 -7.28
N GLU A 152 11.79 7.09 -7.07
CA GLU A 152 13.26 7.23 -6.97
C GLU A 152 13.85 6.46 -5.78
N LEU A 153 13.17 6.46 -4.63
CA LEU A 153 13.58 5.70 -3.45
C LEU A 153 13.43 4.19 -3.67
N LEU A 154 12.37 3.77 -4.37
CA LEU A 154 12.17 2.37 -4.77
C LEU A 154 13.26 1.90 -5.73
N ASP A 155 13.63 2.73 -6.71
CA ASP A 155 14.72 2.46 -7.64
C ASP A 155 16.08 2.35 -6.93
N GLU A 156 16.34 3.21 -5.94
CA GLU A 156 17.55 3.12 -5.11
C GLU A 156 17.62 1.77 -4.37
N LEU A 157 16.53 1.37 -3.70
CA LEU A 157 16.43 0.08 -3.02
C LEU A 157 16.60 -1.09 -4.02
N ALA A 158 15.95 -1.00 -5.18
CA ALA A 158 16.01 -2.01 -6.22
C ALA A 158 17.44 -2.23 -6.72
N GLN A 159 18.17 -1.14 -6.99
CA GLN A 159 19.56 -1.20 -7.41
C GLN A 159 20.48 -1.76 -6.31
N LYS A 160 20.30 -1.31 -5.06
CA LYS A 160 21.13 -1.73 -3.92
C LYS A 160 20.99 -3.22 -3.62
N HIS A 161 19.78 -3.77 -3.75
CA HIS A 161 19.47 -5.18 -3.46
C HIS A 161 19.40 -6.08 -4.70
N ARG A 162 19.62 -5.53 -5.90
CA ARG A 162 19.52 -6.23 -7.19
C ARG A 162 18.18 -6.96 -7.36
N LEU A 163 17.11 -6.32 -6.95
CA LEU A 163 15.74 -6.80 -7.10
C LEU A 163 15.04 -6.02 -8.21
N ALA A 164 14.01 -6.61 -8.82
CA ALA A 164 13.11 -5.85 -9.67
C ALA A 164 12.09 -5.14 -8.77
N THR A 165 11.74 -3.88 -9.06
CA THR A 165 10.68 -3.18 -8.33
C THR A 165 9.34 -3.92 -8.44
N THR A 166 9.14 -4.70 -9.51
CA THR A 166 7.99 -5.60 -9.68
C THR A 166 7.98 -6.82 -8.75
N ASP A 167 9.03 -7.05 -7.95
CA ASP A 167 9.01 -8.03 -6.85
C ASP A 167 8.42 -7.44 -5.55
N ILE A 168 8.06 -6.16 -5.54
CA ILE A 168 7.35 -5.49 -4.44
C ILE A 168 5.84 -5.63 -4.69
N GLU A 169 5.18 -6.42 -3.84
CA GLU A 169 3.79 -6.88 -4.03
C GLU A 169 2.78 -6.20 -3.09
N GLU A 170 3.28 -5.46 -2.09
CA GLU A 170 2.47 -4.76 -1.09
C GLU A 170 3.17 -3.45 -0.67
N MET A 171 2.42 -2.36 -0.54
CA MET A 171 2.85 -1.09 0.02
C MET A 171 1.90 -0.67 1.13
N VAL A 172 2.45 -0.24 2.26
CA VAL A 172 1.70 0.43 3.33
C VAL A 172 2.20 1.87 3.40
N ALA A 173 1.30 2.84 3.23
CA ALA A 173 1.61 4.27 3.30
C ALA A 173 1.02 4.89 4.57
N ALA A 174 1.86 5.57 5.35
CA ALA A 174 1.47 6.41 6.47
C ALA A 174 1.83 7.87 6.16
N GLY A 175 1.15 8.81 6.80
CA GLY A 175 1.36 10.24 6.60
C GLY A 175 0.16 11.03 7.09
N ASN A 176 0.34 12.34 7.28
CA ASN A 176 -0.78 13.18 7.70
C ASN A 176 -1.88 13.19 6.64
N THR A 177 -3.09 13.61 7.04
CA THR A 177 -4.28 13.55 6.19
C THR A 177 -4.09 14.27 4.85
N THR A 178 -3.45 15.44 4.84
CA THR A 178 -3.14 16.16 3.60
C THR A 178 -2.19 15.37 2.70
N MET A 179 -1.12 14.80 3.26
CA MET A 179 -0.15 14.02 2.49
C MET A 179 -0.80 12.78 1.84
N LEU A 180 -1.64 12.05 2.57
CA LEU A 180 -2.38 10.90 2.02
C LEU A 180 -3.40 11.33 0.95
N HIS A 181 -4.05 12.48 1.09
CA HIS A 181 -4.92 13.01 0.03
C HIS A 181 -4.14 13.32 -1.24
N LEU A 182 -3.00 14.00 -1.13
CA LEU A 182 -2.17 14.31 -2.29
C LEU A 182 -1.60 13.05 -2.95
N PHE A 183 -1.14 12.08 -2.17
CA PHE A 183 -0.66 10.78 -2.65
C PHE A 183 -1.74 10.01 -3.44
N LEU A 184 -2.97 10.01 -2.94
CA LEU A 184 -4.12 9.35 -3.57
C LEU A 184 -4.79 10.19 -4.68
N GLY A 185 -4.29 11.41 -4.95
CA GLY A 185 -4.93 12.32 -5.92
C GLY A 185 -6.34 12.79 -5.50
N LEU A 186 -6.61 12.83 -4.20
CA LEU A 186 -7.87 13.33 -3.64
C LEU A 186 -7.81 14.85 -3.42
N PRO A 187 -8.85 15.62 -3.81
CA PRO A 187 -8.89 17.05 -3.58
C PRO A 187 -8.79 17.39 -2.07
N PRO A 188 -7.81 18.19 -1.62
CA PRO A 188 -7.58 18.44 -0.21
C PRO A 188 -8.18 19.76 0.29
N LYS A 189 -8.88 20.52 -0.57
CA LYS A 189 -9.39 21.88 -0.30
C LYS A 189 -10.10 22.00 1.05
N HIS A 190 -11.07 21.12 1.32
CA HIS A 190 -11.94 21.22 2.49
C HIS A 190 -11.27 20.79 3.80
N ILE A 191 -10.03 20.29 3.75
CA ILE A 191 -9.22 20.01 4.95
C ILE A 191 -8.93 21.32 5.70
N ARG A 192 -8.65 22.42 4.98
CA ARG A 192 -8.29 23.72 5.57
C ARG A 192 -9.45 24.71 5.72
N GLU A 193 -10.60 24.41 5.11
CA GLU A 193 -11.77 25.27 5.16
C GLU A 193 -12.71 24.78 6.25
N GLU A 194 -13.24 25.69 7.07
CA GLU A 194 -14.25 25.35 8.08
C GLU A 194 -15.45 24.62 7.41
N PRO A 195 -15.90 23.47 7.97
CA PRO A 195 -15.58 22.89 9.27
C PRO A 195 -14.47 21.80 9.26
N TYR A 196 -13.46 21.94 8.41
CA TYR A 196 -12.23 21.13 8.34
C TYR A 196 -12.49 19.66 8.03
N ILE A 197 -13.24 19.40 6.96
CA ILE A 197 -13.71 18.05 6.61
C ILE A 197 -12.86 17.48 5.47
N PRO A 198 -12.05 16.43 5.73
CA PRO A 198 -11.36 15.72 4.67
C PRO A 198 -12.33 14.93 3.79
N THR A 199 -11.91 14.59 2.56
CA THR A 199 -12.71 13.77 1.65
C THR A 199 -12.96 12.38 2.24
N ALA A 200 -11.93 11.79 2.87
CA ALA A 200 -12.03 10.51 3.55
C ALA A 200 -11.03 10.44 4.71
N SER A 201 -11.38 9.65 5.73
CA SER A 201 -10.48 9.26 6.83
C SER A 201 -10.10 7.77 6.76
N HIS A 202 -10.90 6.98 6.04
CA HIS A 202 -10.63 5.58 5.75
C HIS A 202 -10.55 5.44 4.23
N PHE A 203 -9.41 4.94 3.74
CA PHE A 203 -9.16 4.83 2.31
C PHE A 203 -9.42 3.40 1.84
N PRO A 204 -9.97 3.22 0.63
CA PRO A 204 -10.02 1.89 0.04
C PRO A 204 -8.60 1.37 -0.21
N MET A 205 -8.45 0.05 -0.21
CA MET A 205 -7.24 -0.57 -0.76
C MET A 205 -7.23 -0.31 -2.26
N VAL A 206 -6.16 0.33 -2.74
CA VAL A 206 -5.95 0.62 -4.17
C VAL A 206 -4.79 -0.22 -4.70
N THR A 207 -4.58 -0.18 -6.00
CA THR A 207 -3.45 -0.83 -6.66
C THR A 207 -2.35 0.17 -6.99
N ALA A 208 -1.11 -0.30 -7.08
CA ALA A 208 0.01 0.52 -7.51
C ALA A 208 -0.21 1.13 -8.91
N GLY A 209 -0.84 0.38 -9.81
CA GLY A 209 -1.15 0.83 -11.17
C GLY A 209 -2.17 1.98 -11.22
N GLU A 210 -3.14 2.02 -10.29
CA GLU A 210 -4.08 3.15 -10.16
C GLU A 210 -3.38 4.44 -9.73
N LEU A 211 -2.32 4.33 -8.92
CA LEU A 211 -1.54 5.48 -8.45
C LEU A 211 -0.41 5.88 -9.40
N GLY A 212 -0.02 4.99 -10.31
CA GLY A 212 1.12 5.18 -11.21
C GLY A 212 2.48 4.88 -10.58
N LEU A 213 2.53 4.07 -9.52
CA LEU A 213 3.77 3.66 -8.84
C LEU A 213 4.54 2.61 -9.67
N ALA A 214 5.87 2.70 -9.68
CA ALA A 214 6.76 1.84 -10.44
C ALA A 214 7.09 0.49 -9.77
N ILE A 215 6.13 -0.14 -9.07
CA ILE A 215 6.23 -1.50 -8.50
C ILE A 215 5.37 -2.49 -9.30
N ASN A 216 5.05 -3.69 -8.76
CA ASN A 216 4.06 -4.55 -9.42
C ASN A 216 2.74 -3.75 -9.58
N PRO A 217 2.21 -3.53 -10.79
CA PRO A 217 1.02 -2.70 -11.00
C PRO A 217 -0.22 -3.23 -10.27
N HIS A 218 -0.25 -4.53 -9.94
CA HIS A 218 -1.33 -5.15 -9.17
C HIS A 218 -1.06 -5.19 -7.67
N ALA A 219 0.11 -4.72 -7.21
CA ALA A 219 0.45 -4.65 -5.79
C ALA A 219 -0.61 -3.87 -5.02
N SER A 220 -0.93 -4.36 -3.83
CA SER A 220 -1.89 -3.68 -2.95
C SER A 220 -1.22 -2.49 -2.29
N VAL A 221 -1.86 -1.32 -2.31
CA VAL A 221 -1.44 -0.13 -1.58
C VAL A 221 -2.48 0.15 -0.50
N TYR A 222 -2.06 0.07 0.75
CA TYR A 222 -2.88 0.34 1.92
C TYR A 222 -2.44 1.65 2.57
N CYS A 223 -3.35 2.61 2.70
CA CYS A 223 -3.09 3.86 3.41
C CYS A 223 -3.61 3.75 4.85
N MET A 224 -2.77 4.13 5.81
CA MET A 224 -3.16 4.17 7.22
C MET A 224 -4.34 5.12 7.43
N PRO A 225 -5.33 4.75 8.27
CA PRO A 225 -6.52 5.57 8.46
C PRO A 225 -6.16 6.87 9.19
N ALA A 226 -6.73 7.97 8.73
CA ALA A 226 -6.68 9.26 9.41
C ALA A 226 -7.80 9.39 10.45
N VAL A 227 -7.65 10.32 11.39
CA VAL A 227 -8.68 10.63 12.40
C VAL A 227 -9.44 11.92 12.04
N ALA A 228 -8.71 12.96 11.61
CA ALA A 228 -9.26 14.28 11.32
C ALA A 228 -8.41 15.02 10.28
N ALA A 229 -8.72 16.29 9.98
CA ALA A 229 -7.97 17.12 9.05
C ALA A 229 -6.46 17.19 9.34
N TYR A 230 -6.09 17.26 10.62
CA TYR A 230 -4.71 17.46 11.07
C TYR A 230 -4.17 16.33 11.95
N VAL A 231 -4.91 15.23 12.07
CA VAL A 231 -4.46 14.00 12.74
C VAL A 231 -4.61 12.86 11.75
N GLY A 232 -3.50 12.46 11.14
CA GLY A 232 -3.50 11.54 9.99
C GLY A 232 -3.09 10.12 10.32
N GLY A 233 -2.74 9.39 9.25
CA GLY A 233 -2.35 7.98 9.29
C GLY A 233 -0.96 7.74 9.87
N ASP A 234 -0.09 8.74 9.85
CA ASP A 234 1.17 8.79 10.61
C ASP A 234 0.92 8.61 12.11
N ILE A 235 -0.02 9.36 12.67
CA ILE A 235 -0.33 9.30 14.09
C ILE A 235 -1.00 7.98 14.48
N THR A 236 -1.94 7.49 13.67
CA THR A 236 -2.57 6.18 13.95
C THR A 236 -1.56 5.03 13.81
N ALA A 237 -0.60 5.12 12.88
CA ALA A 237 0.52 4.19 12.80
C ALA A 237 1.43 4.25 14.03
N GLY A 238 1.73 5.45 14.53
CA GLY A 238 2.49 5.64 15.77
C GLY A 238 1.78 5.04 17.00
N VAL A 239 0.47 5.26 17.14
CA VAL A 239 -0.36 4.68 18.20
C VAL A 239 -0.37 3.15 18.12
N LEU A 240 -0.52 2.59 16.91
CA LEU A 240 -0.48 1.15 16.69
C LEU A 240 0.90 0.57 17.06
N SER A 241 1.98 1.20 16.58
CA SER A 241 3.37 0.75 16.81
C SER A 241 3.77 0.84 18.29
N SER A 242 3.29 1.84 19.01
CA SER A 242 3.56 2.02 20.45
C SER A 242 2.73 1.11 21.35
N CYS A 243 1.74 0.39 20.81
CA CYS A 243 0.76 -0.40 21.56
C CYS A 243 -0.01 0.43 22.61
N LEU A 244 -0.11 1.75 22.42
CA LEU A 244 -0.79 2.66 23.34
C LEU A 244 -2.27 2.27 23.54
N TYR A 245 -2.91 1.82 22.48
CA TYR A 245 -4.30 1.33 22.47
C TYR A 245 -4.55 0.08 23.33
N ASN A 246 -3.49 -0.55 23.87
CA ASN A 246 -3.57 -1.72 24.73
C ASN A 246 -2.83 -1.51 26.07
N ALA A 247 -2.51 -0.27 26.41
CA ALA A 247 -1.86 0.06 27.67
C ALA A 247 -2.89 0.42 28.74
N ASP A 248 -2.79 -0.13 29.94
CA ASP A 248 -3.65 0.27 31.06
C ASP A 248 -3.30 1.69 31.57
N LYS A 249 -2.01 2.05 31.47
CA LYS A 249 -1.48 3.31 31.99
C LYS A 249 -1.86 4.47 31.08
N LEU A 250 -2.28 5.57 31.71
CA LEU A 250 -2.39 6.85 31.03
C LEU A 250 -1.03 7.25 30.47
N THR A 251 -0.98 7.41 29.15
CA THR A 251 0.25 7.62 28.39
C THR A 251 0.06 8.81 27.46
N LEU A 252 1.10 9.64 27.38
CA LEU A 252 1.20 10.76 26.46
C LEU A 252 2.17 10.37 25.33
N PHE A 253 1.63 10.20 24.13
CA PHE A 253 2.39 10.04 22.90
C PHE A 253 2.54 11.40 22.24
N LEU A 254 3.78 11.74 21.88
CA LEU A 254 4.14 13.01 21.24
C LEU A 254 4.89 12.70 19.95
N ASP A 255 4.31 13.11 18.83
CA ASP A 255 5.00 13.15 17.54
C ASP A 255 5.59 14.54 17.34
N VAL A 256 6.91 14.63 17.43
CA VAL A 256 7.63 15.91 17.29
C VAL A 256 8.04 16.07 15.83
N GLY A 257 7.04 16.40 15.01
CA GLY A 257 7.18 16.66 13.58
C GLY A 257 6.92 18.13 13.21
N THR A 258 6.43 18.35 11.98
CA THR A 258 6.11 19.69 11.46
C THR A 258 4.91 20.33 12.16
N ASN A 259 3.90 19.56 12.60
CA ASN A 259 2.66 20.09 13.21
C ASN A 259 2.44 19.68 14.68
N GLY A 260 3.43 19.05 15.33
CA GLY A 260 3.38 18.69 16.75
C GLY A 260 2.10 17.95 17.17
N GLU A 261 1.94 16.71 16.75
CA GLU A 261 0.75 15.92 17.06
C GLU A 261 0.87 15.20 18.42
N ILE A 262 -0.24 15.17 19.17
CA ILE A 262 -0.30 14.64 20.53
C ILE A 262 -1.43 13.65 20.64
N VAL A 263 -1.19 12.50 21.27
CA VAL A 263 -2.22 11.54 21.69
C VAL A 263 -2.10 11.28 23.18
N LEU A 264 -3.20 11.45 23.92
CA LEU A 264 -3.30 11.14 25.34
C LEU A 264 -4.36 10.06 25.54
N GLY A 265 -4.02 9.01 26.29
CA GLY A 265 -5.01 8.02 26.69
C GLY A 265 -4.42 6.69 27.11
N ASN A 266 -5.24 5.64 27.00
CA ASN A 266 -4.96 4.26 27.38
C ASN A 266 -5.86 3.31 26.56
N ALA A 267 -6.01 2.05 26.99
CA ALA A 267 -6.84 1.06 26.32
C ALA A 267 -8.34 1.38 26.30
N ASP A 268 -8.83 2.20 27.24
CA ASP A 268 -10.25 2.54 27.36
C ASP A 268 -10.65 3.73 26.49
N TRP A 269 -9.75 4.70 26.33
CA TRP A 269 -10.01 5.92 25.57
C TRP A 269 -8.73 6.54 25.04
N LEU A 270 -8.84 7.22 23.89
CA LEU A 270 -7.76 7.99 23.27
C LEU A 270 -8.31 9.33 22.80
N ILE A 271 -7.57 10.40 23.05
CA ILE A 271 -7.84 11.75 22.55
C ILE A 271 -6.59 12.22 21.80
N ALA A 272 -6.80 12.85 20.64
CA ALA A 272 -5.74 13.39 19.81
C ALA A 272 -5.95 14.88 19.50
N CYS A 273 -4.86 15.62 19.37
CA CYS A 273 -4.85 17.00 18.89
C CYS A 273 -3.57 17.29 18.08
N ALA A 274 -3.62 18.34 17.27
CA ALA A 274 -2.47 18.91 16.55
C ALA A 274 -2.33 20.39 16.94
N CYS A 275 -1.11 20.94 16.96
CA CYS A 275 -0.82 22.28 17.46
C CYS A 275 -0.12 23.21 16.45
#